data_AF-A0A846D9P0-F1
#
_entry.id   AF-A0A846D9P0-F1
#
_cell.length_a   1.000
_cell.length_b   1.000
_cell.length_c   1.000
_cell.angle_alpha   90.00
_cell.angle_beta   90.00
_cell.angle_gamma   90.00
#
_symmetry.space_group_name_H-M   'P 1'
#
loop_
_entity.id
_entity.type
_entity.pdbx_description
1 polymer ?
#
loop_
_entity_poly.entity_id
_entity_poly.type
_entity_poly.pdbx_seq_one_letter_code
_entity_poly.pdbx_strand_id
1 'polypeptide(L)'
;MLSKPKSRKVASLLALSGVVLPVCGLHKFYLGQPFWGVMYLLLCWTPIPRIASAIEGVWYLLQSQDQFDLNFNLGIESTVSSSENPSAGIDPAKVGEIADALRQLDSLRQEGLVSEYEFEQKRRQLLDLIA
;
A
#
# COMPACT_ATOMS: atom_id res chain seq x y z
N MET A 1 -15.24 -2.91 7.96
CA MET A 1 -15.01 -1.49 7.58
C MET A 1 -14.36 -1.51 6.19
N LEU A 2 -14.93 -0.82 5.20
CA LEU A 2 -14.51 -0.89 3.80
C LEU A 2 -13.11 -0.26 3.59
N SER A 3 -12.05 -1.06 3.71
CA SER A 3 -10.67 -0.64 3.45
C SER A 3 -10.39 -0.66 1.94
N LYS A 4 -10.88 0.35 1.23
CA LYS A 4 -10.58 0.56 -0.20
C LYS A 4 -9.30 1.40 -0.34
N PRO A 5 -8.35 1.00 -1.23
CA PRO A 5 -7.14 1.78 -1.49
C PRO A 5 -7.50 3.19 -1.97
N LYS A 6 -6.78 4.19 -1.46
CA LYS A 6 -7.10 5.59 -1.72
C LYS A 6 -6.80 5.93 -3.18
N SER A 7 -7.83 6.26 -3.97
CA SER A 7 -7.67 6.48 -5.41
C SER A 7 -7.20 7.90 -5.71
N ARG A 8 -6.03 8.03 -6.34
CA ARG A 8 -5.44 9.31 -6.78
C ARG A 8 -6.37 10.16 -7.61
N LYS A 9 -7.06 9.55 -8.59
CA LYS A 9 -8.03 10.23 -9.44
C LYS A 9 -9.14 10.90 -8.63
N VAL A 10 -9.58 10.24 -7.56
CA VAL A 10 -10.59 10.78 -6.63
C VAL A 10 -10.00 11.93 -5.83
N ALA A 11 -8.76 11.81 -5.33
CA ALA A 11 -8.08 12.89 -4.62
C ALA A 11 -7.91 14.15 -5.50
N SER A 12 -7.49 13.98 -6.76
CA SER A 12 -7.33 15.08 -7.71
C SER A 12 -8.67 15.72 -8.11
N LEU A 13 -9.70 14.91 -8.37
CA LEU A 13 -11.06 15.43 -8.63
C LEU A 13 -11.62 16.19 -7.43
N LEU A 14 -11.37 15.71 -6.21
CA LEU A 14 -11.82 16.37 -4.99
C LEU A 14 -11.05 17.68 -4.73
N ALA A 15 -9.75 17.71 -5.05
CA ALA A 15 -8.94 18.93 -4.98
C ALA A 15 -9.45 19.99 -5.98
N LEU A 16 -9.73 19.61 -7.22
CA LEU A 16 -10.28 20.49 -8.24
C LEU A 16 -11.71 20.97 -7.88
N SER A 17 -12.54 20.09 -7.31
CA SER A 17 -13.87 20.43 -6.83
C SER A 17 -13.83 21.46 -5.69
N GLY A 18 -12.82 21.40 -4.82
CA GLY A 18 -12.56 22.38 -3.75
C GLY A 18 -12.11 23.77 -4.21
N VAL A 19 -11.85 23.95 -5.52
CA VAL A 19 -11.63 25.29 -6.12
C VAL A 19 -12.97 25.97 -6.45
N VAL A 20 -14.01 25.18 -6.76
CA VAL A 20 -15.35 25.69 -7.14
C VAL A 20 -16.26 25.84 -5.93
N LEU A 21 -16.16 24.92 -4.97
CA LEU A 21 -16.87 25.00 -3.70
C LEU A 21 -15.96 25.65 -2.64
N PRO A 22 -16.47 26.53 -1.76
CA PRO A 22 -15.67 27.16 -0.70
C PRO A 22 -15.14 26.17 0.35
N VAL A 23 -15.34 24.86 0.16
CA VAL A 23 -14.88 23.83 1.08
C VAL A 23 -13.44 23.41 0.70
N CYS A 24 -12.50 24.34 0.85
CA CYS A 24 -11.08 24.07 0.62
C CYS A 24 -10.53 23.11 1.70
N GLY A 25 -9.71 22.13 1.32
CA GLY A 25 -9.04 21.21 2.26
C GLY A 25 -9.65 19.83 2.43
N LEU A 26 -10.81 19.53 1.81
CA LEU A 26 -11.41 18.18 1.78
C LEU A 26 -10.46 17.11 1.22
N HIS A 27 -9.64 17.48 0.23
CA HIS A 27 -8.64 16.58 -0.32
C HIS A 27 -7.59 16.21 0.76
N LYS A 28 -7.16 17.13 1.63
CA LYS A 28 -6.25 16.78 2.74
C LYS A 28 -6.85 15.84 3.78
N PHE A 29 -8.14 16.01 4.08
CA PHE A 29 -8.88 15.03 4.88
C PHE A 29 -8.94 13.67 4.18
N TYR A 30 -9.11 13.66 2.86
CA TYR A 30 -9.05 12.43 2.08
C TYR A 30 -7.65 11.80 2.14
N LEU A 31 -6.57 12.55 2.01
CA LEU A 31 -5.21 12.01 2.10
C LEU A 31 -4.76 11.61 3.54
N GLY A 32 -5.65 11.62 4.54
CA GLY A 32 -5.31 11.19 5.90
C GLY A 32 -4.52 12.22 6.70
N GLN A 33 -4.52 13.49 6.28
CA GLN A 33 -3.84 14.60 6.95
C GLN A 33 -4.87 15.56 7.56
N PRO A 34 -5.57 15.17 8.66
CA PRO A 34 -6.66 15.96 9.23
C PRO A 34 -6.18 17.30 9.78
N PHE A 35 -4.96 17.36 10.34
CA PHE A 35 -4.40 18.61 10.89
C PHE A 35 -4.23 19.68 9.80
N TRP A 36 -3.72 19.29 8.63
CA TRP A 36 -3.60 20.18 7.46
C TRP A 36 -4.96 20.53 6.87
N GLY A 37 -5.90 19.58 6.83
CA GLY A 37 -7.28 19.85 6.42
C GLY A 37 -7.97 20.89 7.31
N VAL A 38 -7.84 20.78 8.64
CA VAL A 38 -8.37 21.75 9.61
C VAL A 38 -7.69 23.12 9.43
N MET A 39 -6.37 23.15 9.21
CA MET A 39 -5.64 24.40 8.93
C MET A 39 -6.21 25.12 7.70
N TYR A 40 -6.43 24.38 6.60
CA TYR A 40 -7.02 24.94 5.37
C TYR A 40 -8.47 25.39 5.57
N LEU A 41 -9.24 24.69 6.41
CA LEU A 41 -10.62 25.04 6.75
C LEU A 41 -10.68 26.32 7.60
N LEU A 42 -9.78 26.48 8.57
CA LEU A 42 -9.63 27.70 9.37
C LEU A 42 -9.21 28.89 8.50
N LEU A 43 -8.33 28.64 7.53
CA LEU A 43 -7.87 29.67 6.59
C LEU A 43 -8.83 29.92 5.42
N CYS A 44 -9.97 29.23 5.36
CA CYS A 44 -10.96 29.30 4.27
C CYS A 44 -11.49 30.72 3.97
N TRP A 45 -11.40 31.62 4.94
CA TRP A 45 -11.70 33.05 4.76
C TRP A 45 -10.70 33.76 3.83
N THR A 46 -9.49 33.23 3.68
CA THR A 46 -8.43 33.78 2.82
C THR A 46 -8.46 33.14 1.43
N PRO A 47 -8.03 33.84 0.37
CA PRO A 47 -7.86 33.25 -0.97
C PRO A 47 -6.64 32.32 -1.08
N ILE A 48 -5.77 32.31 -0.06
CA ILE A 48 -4.52 31.54 0.03
C ILE A 48 -4.75 30.02 -0.10
N PRO A 49 -5.64 29.37 0.69
CA PRO A 49 -5.89 27.93 0.59
C PRO A 49 -6.46 27.51 -0.76
N ARG A 50 -7.16 28.40 -1.50
CA ARG A 50 -7.62 28.09 -2.87
C ARG A 50 -6.43 27.91 -3.81
N ILE A 51 -5.50 28.86 -3.81
CA ILE A 51 -4.31 28.83 -4.68
C ILE A 51 -3.42 27.63 -4.31
N ALA A 52 -3.18 27.42 -3.01
CA ALA A 52 -2.41 26.27 -2.53
C ALA A 52 -3.05 24.93 -2.94
N SER A 53 -4.38 24.81 -2.83
CA SER A 53 -5.11 23.61 -3.25
C SER A 53 -5.05 23.35 -4.76
N ALA A 54 -5.04 24.40 -5.58
CA ALA A 54 -4.90 24.28 -7.02
C ALA A 54 -3.49 23.79 -7.40
N ILE A 55 -2.45 24.34 -6.78
CA ILE A 55 -1.05 23.92 -6.99
C ILE A 55 -0.87 22.47 -6.56
N GLU A 56 -1.39 22.08 -5.39
CA GLU A 56 -1.34 20.68 -4.94
C GLU A 56 -2.13 19.74 -5.83
N GLY A 57 -3.30 20.17 -6.35
CA GLY A 57 -4.06 19.39 -7.31
C GLY A 57 -3.26 19.07 -8.57
N VAL A 58 -2.53 20.05 -9.11
CA VAL A 58 -1.62 19.87 -10.26
C VAL A 58 -0.42 19.00 -9.87
N TRP A 59 0.16 19.23 -8.70
CA TRP A 59 1.28 18.42 -8.19
C TRP A 59 0.90 16.94 -8.07
N TYR A 60 -0.29 16.64 -7.52
CA TYR A 60 -0.80 15.28 -7.40
C TYR A 60 -1.12 14.63 -8.74
N LEU A 61 -1.56 15.41 -9.74
CA LEU A 61 -1.74 14.91 -11.10
C LEU A 61 -0.39 14.55 -11.76
N LEU A 62 0.67 15.27 -11.42
CA LEU A 62 2.01 15.03 -11.96
C LEU A 62 2.77 13.92 -11.21
N GLN A 63 2.35 13.58 -9.99
CA GLN A 63 2.98 12.56 -9.15
C GLN A 63 2.60 11.12 -9.61
N SER A 64 3.59 10.26 -9.88
CA SER A 64 3.44 8.86 -10.36
C SER A 64 2.79 7.92 -9.35
N GLN A 65 2.15 6.80 -9.81
CA GLN A 65 1.31 5.86 -9.03
C GLN A 65 1.98 5.17 -7.81
N ASP A 66 3.30 5.16 -7.77
CA ASP A 66 4.01 4.56 -6.65
C ASP A 66 4.25 5.58 -5.52
N GLN A 67 4.55 6.84 -5.87
CA GLN A 67 4.96 7.86 -4.90
C GLN A 67 3.85 8.27 -3.91
N PHE A 68 2.60 8.44 -4.33
CA PHE A 68 1.45 8.70 -3.44
C PHE A 68 1.12 7.46 -2.61
N ASP A 69 1.30 6.25 -3.13
CA ASP A 69 0.95 5.05 -2.38
C ASP A 69 1.94 4.90 -1.22
N LEU A 70 3.22 5.16 -1.46
CA LEU A 70 4.25 5.28 -0.43
C LEU A 70 3.99 6.41 0.59
N ASN A 71 3.41 7.54 0.19
CA ASN A 71 3.22 8.68 1.10
C ASN A 71 1.88 8.64 1.85
N PHE A 72 0.84 8.02 1.30
CA PHE A 72 -0.53 8.12 1.79
C PHE A 72 -1.23 6.78 2.03
N ASN A 73 -0.79 5.70 1.39
CA ASN A 73 -1.34 4.35 1.58
C ASN A 73 -0.42 3.44 2.43
N LEU A 74 0.78 3.91 2.83
CA LEU A 74 1.75 3.15 3.63
C LEU A 74 1.16 2.54 4.92
N GLY A 75 0.25 3.27 5.58
CA GLY A 75 -0.44 2.76 6.78
C GLY A 75 -1.52 1.72 6.49
N ILE A 76 -2.09 1.69 5.27
CA ILE A 76 -3.08 0.68 4.86
C ILE A 76 -2.39 -0.63 4.49
N GLU A 77 -1.19 -0.60 3.91
CA GLU A 77 -0.37 -1.82 3.76
C GLU A 77 -0.08 -2.47 5.11
N SER A 78 0.28 -1.69 6.13
CA SER A 78 0.46 -2.24 7.48
C SER A 78 -0.84 -2.73 8.12
N THR A 79 -2.00 -2.11 7.83
CA THR A 79 -3.28 -2.45 8.50
C THR A 79 -4.05 -3.57 7.79
N VAL A 80 -3.94 -3.69 6.47
CA VAL A 80 -4.48 -4.83 5.71
C VAL A 80 -3.61 -6.07 5.91
N SER A 81 -2.30 -5.89 6.15
CA SER A 81 -1.45 -6.95 6.69
C SER A 81 -1.62 -7.20 8.20
N SER A 82 -2.39 -6.38 8.93
CA SER A 82 -2.63 -6.54 10.37
C SER A 82 -4.05 -6.99 10.75
N SER A 83 -4.85 -7.43 9.78
CA SER A 83 -6.11 -8.13 10.06
C SER A 83 -6.11 -9.57 9.55
N GLU A 84 -4.98 -10.26 9.70
CA GLU A 84 -4.94 -11.71 9.93
C GLU A 84 -3.96 -11.93 11.08
N ASN A 85 -4.49 -12.19 12.28
CA ASN A 85 -3.90 -12.94 13.39
C ASN A 85 -2.44 -12.58 13.85
N PRO A 86 -2.22 -12.13 15.10
CA PRO A 86 -0.87 -12.05 15.67
C PRO A 86 -0.35 -13.46 16.01
N SER A 87 0.07 -14.19 14.98
CA SER A 87 0.90 -15.38 15.11
C SER A 87 2.08 -15.21 14.16
N ALA A 88 3.16 -14.62 14.70
CA ALA A 88 4.53 -14.65 14.20
C ALA A 88 4.72 -14.51 12.66
N GLY A 89 4.96 -13.28 12.19
CA GLY A 89 5.96 -12.97 11.16
C GLY A 89 6.04 -13.79 9.85
N ILE A 90 4.94 -14.37 9.34
CA ILE A 90 4.97 -15.19 8.13
C ILE A 90 3.98 -14.64 7.10
N ASP A 91 4.50 -14.05 6.02
CA ASP A 91 3.70 -13.58 4.89
C ASP A 91 3.02 -14.78 4.18
N PRO A 92 1.67 -14.85 4.12
CA PRO A 92 0.95 -16.00 3.56
C PRO A 92 1.24 -16.22 2.07
N ALA A 93 1.56 -15.14 1.34
CA ALA A 93 2.00 -15.22 -0.05
C ALA A 93 3.34 -15.96 -0.20
N LYS A 94 4.29 -15.71 0.73
CA LYS A 94 5.62 -16.30 0.71
C LYS A 94 5.59 -17.78 1.08
N VAL A 95 4.67 -18.18 1.97
CA VAL A 95 4.39 -19.61 2.26
C VAL A 95 3.86 -20.33 1.02
N GLY A 96 3.00 -19.68 0.24
CA GLY A 96 2.49 -20.22 -1.02
C GLY A 96 3.62 -20.49 -2.02
N GLU A 97 4.49 -19.51 -2.25
CA GLU A 97 5.64 -19.66 -3.14
C GLU A 97 6.60 -20.78 -2.68
N ILE A 98 6.84 -20.89 -1.38
CA ILE A 98 7.70 -21.94 -0.82
C ILE A 98 7.05 -23.33 -0.95
N ALA A 99 5.73 -23.44 -0.79
CA ALA A 99 5.00 -24.69 -0.98
C ALA A 99 5.06 -25.18 -2.43
N ASP A 100 4.93 -24.26 -3.40
CA ASP A 100 5.08 -24.58 -4.83
C ASP A 100 6.51 -25.02 -5.15
N ALA A 101 7.51 -24.33 -4.61
CA ALA A 101 8.92 -24.71 -4.76
C ALA A 101 9.22 -26.09 -4.15
N LEU A 102 8.64 -26.42 -2.99
CA LEU A 102 8.77 -27.74 -2.36
C LEU A 102 8.18 -28.84 -3.24
N ARG A 103 7.06 -28.55 -3.90
CA ARG A 103 6.35 -29.47 -4.78
C ARG A 103 7.13 -29.75 -6.07
N GLN A 104 7.75 -28.72 -6.65
CA GLN A 104 8.68 -28.88 -7.79
C GLN A 104 9.92 -29.70 -7.39
N LEU A 105 10.46 -29.46 -6.20
CA LEU A 105 11.61 -30.21 -5.69
C LEU A 105 11.30 -31.70 -5.50
N ASP A 106 10.07 -32.05 -5.08
CA ASP A 106 9.63 -33.45 -4.99
C ASP A 106 9.50 -34.11 -6.38
N SER A 107 9.00 -33.38 -7.39
CA SER A 107 8.96 -33.87 -8.78
C SER A 107 10.35 -34.18 -9.32
N LEU A 108 11.32 -33.28 -9.11
CA LEU A 108 12.72 -33.49 -9.54
C LEU A 108 13.38 -34.71 -8.86
N ARG A 109 13.02 -34.98 -7.60
CA ARG A 109 13.45 -36.17 -6.87
C ARG A 109 12.84 -37.44 -7.48
N GLN A 110 11.53 -37.42 -7.78
CA GLN A 110 10.84 -38.56 -8.41
C GLN A 110 11.40 -38.87 -9.80
N GLU A 111 11.83 -37.85 -10.53
CA GLU A 111 12.48 -37.97 -11.84
C GLU A 111 13.94 -38.45 -11.74
N GLY A 112 14.50 -38.58 -10.53
CA GLY A 112 15.90 -38.95 -10.31
C GLY A 112 16.90 -37.87 -10.72
N LEU A 113 16.45 -36.63 -10.97
CA LEU A 113 17.27 -35.49 -11.35
C LEU A 113 17.95 -34.83 -10.14
N VAL A 114 17.44 -35.06 -8.94
CA VAL A 114 17.97 -34.54 -7.68
C VAL A 114 18.21 -35.71 -6.73
N SER A 115 19.39 -35.75 -6.10
CA SER A 115 19.68 -36.77 -5.10
C SER A 115 18.91 -36.52 -3.79
N GLU A 116 18.66 -37.58 -3.02
CA GLU A 116 18.01 -37.50 -1.70
C GLU A 116 18.70 -36.48 -0.77
N TYR A 117 20.04 -36.43 -0.84
CA TYR A 117 20.85 -35.51 -0.03
C TYR A 117 20.67 -34.03 -0.45
N GLU A 118 20.65 -33.74 -1.75
CA GLU A 118 20.42 -32.39 -2.27
C GLU A 118 18.99 -31.92 -2.00
N PHE A 119 18.02 -32.84 -2.09
CA PHE A 119 16.64 -32.59 -1.71
C PHE A 119 16.54 -32.17 -0.24
N GLU A 120 17.16 -32.91 0.68
CA GLU A 120 17.12 -32.59 2.11
C GLU A 120 17.77 -31.24 2.44
N GLN A 121 18.89 -30.90 1.79
CA GLN A 121 19.52 -29.58 1.96
C GLN A 121 18.61 -28.45 1.50
N LYS A 122 18.05 -28.55 0.29
CA LYS A 122 17.18 -27.53 -0.30
C LYS A 122 15.86 -27.38 0.47
N ARG A 123 15.29 -28.49 0.96
CA ARG A 123 14.09 -28.49 1.81
C ARG A 123 14.32 -27.72 3.11
N ARG A 124 15.48 -27.92 3.77
CA ARG A 124 15.81 -27.18 5.01
C ARG A 124 15.96 -25.69 4.76
N GLN A 125 16.63 -25.28 3.68
CA GLN A 125 16.76 -23.87 3.31
C GLN A 125 15.40 -23.20 3.10
N LEU A 126 14.47 -23.88 2.43
CA LEU A 126 13.12 -23.37 2.19
C LEU A 126 12.30 -23.25 3.48
N LEU A 127 12.45 -24.19 4.41
CA LEU A 127 11.76 -24.16 5.70
C LEU A 127 12.31 -23.07 6.64
N ASP A 128 13.61 -22.78 6.57
CA ASP A 128 14.27 -21.71 7.36
C ASP A 128 13.77 -20.31 6.98
N LEU A 129 13.25 -20.14 5.75
CA LEU A 129 12.65 -18.87 5.30
C LEU A 129 11.26 -18.60 5.89
N ILE A 130 10.66 -19.59 6.55
CA ILE A 130 9.34 -19.53 7.18
C ILE A 130 9.47 -19.47 8.72
N ALA A 131 10.60 -19.90 9.30
CA ALA A 131 10.85 -19.92 10.74
C ALA A 131 11.32 -18.55 11.28
#